data_AF-A0A7Z0M6W9-F1
#
_entry.id   AF-A0A7Z0M6W9-F1
#
_cell.length_a   1.000
_cell.length_b   1.000
_cell.length_c   1.000
_cell.angle_alpha   90.00
_cell.angle_beta   90.00
_cell.angle_gamma   90.00
#
_symmetry.space_group_name_H-M   'P 1'
#
loop_
_entity.id
_entity.type
_entity.pdbx_description
1 polymer ?
#
loop_
_entity_poly.entity_id
_entity_poly.type
_entity_poly.pdbx_seq_one_letter_code
_entity_poly.pdbx_strand_id
1 'polypeptide(L)'
;MKIEVWSDVYCPFCYIAEARLEKALAKYQKGDQVELVFRSFELDPSLPVDQSYPARDYLALKYQLTQEQAQAQLDAITNLAKEEGLDFRFDQAWIPNSRKSHALLHLAIEQGLGRDMAQLLFPFSFLMVASRLRELSLKQYLKKLWKRLLV
;
A
#
# COMPACT_ATOMS: atom_id res chain seq x y z
N MET A 1 -20.42 4.39 -14.14
CA MET A 1 -19.13 4.34 -14.85
C MET A 1 -18.20 3.45 -14.04
N LYS A 2 -17.38 2.61 -14.68
CA LYS A 2 -16.45 1.72 -13.97
C LYS A 2 -15.00 2.18 -14.18
N ILE A 3 -14.21 2.20 -13.12
CA ILE A 3 -12.77 2.45 -13.14
C ILE A 3 -12.07 1.24 -12.54
N GLU A 4 -11.11 0.69 -13.28
CA GLU A 4 -10.26 -0.40 -12.81
C GLU A 4 -8.87 0.14 -12.48
N VAL A 5 -8.39 -0.15 -11.27
CA VAL A 5 -7.09 0.34 -10.77
C VAL A 5 -6.20 -0.84 -10.51
N TRP A 6 -5.16 -1.02 -11.34
CA TRP A 6 -4.08 -1.96 -11.05
C TRP A 6 -3.14 -1.34 -10.03
N SER A 7 -2.99 -2.01 -8.90
CA SER A 7 -2.24 -1.48 -7.77
C SER A 7 -1.49 -2.58 -7.04
N ASP A 8 -0.32 -2.22 -6.51
CA ASP A 8 0.34 -2.98 -5.46
C ASP A 8 0.19 -2.26 -4.11
N VAL A 9 -0.08 -3.04 -3.07
CA VAL A 9 -0.25 -2.58 -1.68
C VAL A 9 1.01 -1.88 -1.16
N TYR A 10 2.19 -2.33 -1.60
CA TYR A 10 3.48 -1.76 -1.20
C TYR A 10 4.07 -0.78 -2.23
N CYS A 11 3.26 -0.33 -3.20
CA CYS A 11 3.67 0.73 -4.13
C CYS A 11 3.33 2.12 -3.55
N PRO A 12 4.34 2.98 -3.27
CA PRO A 12 4.07 4.29 -2.69
C PRO A 12 3.31 5.22 -3.64
N PHE A 13 3.58 5.11 -4.94
CA PHE A 13 2.88 5.90 -5.94
C PHE A 13 1.42 5.47 -6.10
N CYS A 14 1.10 4.19 -5.88
CA CYS A 14 -0.29 3.74 -5.89
C CYS A 14 -1.09 4.38 -4.76
N TYR A 15 -0.50 4.52 -3.57
CA TYR A 15 -1.20 5.18 -2.45
C TYR A 15 -1.37 6.69 -2.68
N ILE A 16 -0.35 7.36 -3.20
CA ILE A 16 -0.44 8.77 -3.62
C ILE A 16 -1.53 8.95 -4.69
N ALA A 17 -1.57 8.05 -5.68
CA ALA A 17 -2.58 8.06 -6.73
C ALA A 17 -4.00 7.79 -6.21
N GLU A 18 -4.16 6.89 -5.23
CA GLU A 18 -5.44 6.66 -4.57
C GLU A 18 -5.93 7.93 -3.86
N ALA A 19 -5.07 8.59 -3.07
CA ALA A 19 -5.43 9.85 -2.41
C ALA A 19 -5.86 10.94 -3.41
N ARG A 20 -5.18 11.02 -4.57
CA ARG A 20 -5.55 11.92 -5.66
C ARG A 20 -6.87 11.54 -6.31
N LEU A 21 -7.11 10.25 -6.54
CA LEU A 21 -8.34 9.73 -7.13
C LEU A 21 -9.54 10.01 -6.23
N GLU A 22 -9.41 9.80 -4.92
CA GLU A 22 -10.44 10.12 -3.93
C GLU A 22 -10.79 11.61 -3.96
N LYS A 23 -9.79 12.50 -3.99
CA LYS A 23 -10.00 13.95 -4.15
C LYS A 23 -10.69 14.31 -5.46
N ALA A 24 -10.39 13.61 -6.55
CA ALA A 24 -11.00 13.84 -7.86
C ALA A 24 -12.46 13.36 -7.88
N LEU A 25 -12.74 12.17 -7.33
CA LEU A 25 -14.09 11.62 -7.21
C LEU A 25 -14.99 12.50 -6.34
N ALA A 26 -14.47 13.03 -5.23
CA ALA A 26 -15.21 13.96 -4.36
C ALA A 26 -15.62 15.27 -5.07
N LYS A 27 -14.87 15.70 -6.10
CA LYS A 27 -15.18 16.88 -6.91
C LYS A 27 -16.06 16.57 -8.12
N TYR A 28 -16.16 15.30 -8.49
CA TYR A 28 -16.93 14.86 -9.64
C TYR A 28 -18.40 14.71 -9.25
N GLN A 29 -19.31 15.38 -9.98
CA GLN A 29 -20.74 15.41 -9.65
C GLN A 29 -21.41 14.03 -9.55
N LYS A 30 -20.85 13.02 -10.22
CA LYS A 30 -21.31 11.62 -10.16
C LYS A 30 -20.26 10.69 -9.53
N GLY A 31 -19.38 11.21 -8.67
CA GLY A 31 -18.32 10.46 -7.99
C GLY A 31 -18.85 9.23 -7.26
N ASP A 32 -19.96 9.39 -6.55
CA ASP A 32 -20.60 8.30 -5.79
C ASP A 32 -21.24 7.21 -6.68
N GLN A 33 -21.38 7.47 -7.99
CA GLN A 33 -21.89 6.50 -8.98
C GLN A 33 -20.75 5.80 -9.75
N VAL A 34 -19.50 6.07 -9.39
CA VAL A 34 -18.34 5.40 -9.97
C VAL A 34 -18.10 4.08 -9.23
N GLU A 35 -18.16 2.98 -9.99
CA GLU A 35 -17.71 1.68 -9.51
C GLU A 35 -16.18 1.65 -9.59
N LEU A 36 -15.51 1.65 -8.44
CA LEU A 36 -14.07 1.53 -8.36
C LEU A 36 -13.68 0.09 -8.06
N VAL A 37 -12.92 -0.55 -8.96
CA VAL A 37 -12.48 -1.94 -8.82
C VAL A 37 -10.95 -2.00 -8.78
N PHE A 38 -10.42 -2.44 -7.65
CA PHE A 38 -8.99 -2.68 -7.50
C PHE A 38 -8.61 -4.04 -8.09
N ARG A 39 -7.53 -4.04 -8.87
CA ARG A 39 -6.93 -5.23 -9.49
C ARG A 39 -5.52 -5.40 -8.93
N SER A 40 -5.17 -6.63 -8.57
CA SER A 40 -3.85 -6.93 -8.03
C SER A 40 -2.74 -6.78 -9.08
N PHE A 41 -1.66 -6.14 -8.66
CA PHE A 41 -0.39 -6.10 -9.37
C PHE A 41 0.74 -6.36 -8.37
N GLU A 42 1.67 -7.25 -8.68
CA GLU A 42 2.88 -7.49 -7.85
C GLU A 42 4.06 -6.74 -8.48
N LEU A 43 4.59 -5.70 -7.81
CA LEU A 43 5.79 -4.97 -8.25
C LEU A 43 7.05 -5.85 -8.26
N ASP A 44 7.05 -6.87 -7.40
CA ASP A 44 8.12 -7.86 -7.32
C ASP A 44 7.55 -9.22 -6.87
N PRO A 45 7.07 -10.04 -7.82
CA PRO A 45 6.55 -11.37 -7.52
C PRO A 45 7.63 -12.37 -7.11
N SER A 46 8.92 -11.99 -7.22
CA SER A 46 10.06 -12.85 -6.90
C SER A 46 10.43 -12.83 -5.41
N LEU A 47 9.97 -11.82 -4.65
CA LEU A 47 10.22 -11.74 -3.22
C LEU A 47 9.66 -12.98 -2.49
N PRO A 48 10.44 -13.62 -1.59
CA PRO A 48 9.93 -14.73 -0.79
C PRO A 48 8.73 -14.31 0.09
N VAL A 49 7.67 -15.12 0.10
CA VAL A 49 6.38 -14.81 0.77
C VAL A 49 6.45 -14.65 2.29
N ASP A 50 7.56 -15.05 2.90
CA ASP A 50 7.80 -15.03 4.35
C ASP A 50 8.97 -14.12 4.74
N GLN A 51 9.47 -13.31 3.80
CA GLN A 51 10.54 -12.34 4.04
C GLN A 51 10.06 -10.90 3.83
N SER A 52 10.74 -9.99 4.52
CA SER A 52 10.56 -8.55 4.38
C SER A 52 11.90 -7.87 4.54
N TYR A 53 12.09 -6.75 3.86
CA TYR A 53 13.34 -6.03 3.84
C TYR A 53 13.12 -4.56 4.24
N PRO A 54 14.07 -3.90 4.91
CA PRO A 54 14.01 -2.45 5.12
C PRO A 54 13.86 -1.74 3.77
N ALA A 55 13.00 -0.73 3.69
CA ALA A 55 12.64 -0.08 2.43
C ALA A 55 13.87 0.44 1.66
N ARG A 56 14.83 1.05 2.37
CA ARG A 56 16.08 1.55 1.78
C ARG A 56 16.93 0.44 1.19
N ASP A 57 17.11 -0.66 1.92
CA ASP A 57 17.94 -1.79 1.48
C ASP A 57 17.30 -2.51 0.29
N TYR A 58 15.98 -2.69 0.31
CA TYR A 58 15.23 -3.25 -0.82
C TYR A 58 15.35 -2.37 -2.07
N LEU A 59 15.16 -1.05 -1.93
CA LEU A 59 15.25 -0.13 -3.06
C LEU A 59 16.67 -0.10 -3.65
N ALA A 60 17.69 -0.05 -2.79
CA ALA A 60 19.09 -0.09 -3.19
C ALA A 60 19.42 -1.36 -3.98
N LEU A 61 18.98 -2.53 -3.47
CA LEU A 61 19.19 -3.81 -4.14
C LEU A 61 18.45 -3.88 -5.49
N LYS A 62 17.16 -3.54 -5.51
CA LYS A 62 16.30 -3.68 -6.69
C LYS A 62 16.75 -2.80 -7.86
N TYR A 63 17.14 -1.57 -7.56
CA TYR A 63 17.50 -0.58 -8.58
C TYR A 63 19.01 -0.38 -8.73
N GLN A 64 19.83 -1.21 -8.07
CA GLN A 64 21.31 -1.14 -8.11
C GLN A 64 21.84 0.26 -7.74
N LEU A 65 21.29 0.82 -6.66
CA LEU A 65 21.62 2.15 -6.15
C LEU A 65 22.57 2.04 -4.96
N THR A 66 23.31 3.12 -4.69
CA THR A 66 23.93 3.28 -3.37
C THR A 66 22.86 3.51 -2.30
N GLN A 67 23.23 3.33 -1.03
CA GLN A 67 22.33 3.58 0.10
C GLN A 67 21.89 5.06 0.16
N GLU A 68 22.78 5.99 -0.19
CA GLU A 68 22.49 7.43 -0.26
C GLU A 68 21.53 7.75 -1.40
N GLN A 69 21.71 7.14 -2.58
CA GLN A 69 20.80 7.31 -3.71
C GLN A 69 19.41 6.76 -3.41
N ALA A 70 19.34 5.58 -2.79
CA ALA A 70 18.08 5.01 -2.35
C ALA A 70 17.38 5.91 -1.31
N GLN A 71 18.12 6.43 -0.33
CA GLN A 71 17.59 7.37 0.65
C GLN A 71 17.03 8.64 -0.01
N ALA A 72 17.79 9.26 -0.93
CA ALA A 72 17.35 10.46 -1.62
C ALA A 72 16.04 10.25 -2.42
N GLN A 73 15.87 9.07 -3.03
CA GLN A 73 14.62 8.73 -3.71
C GLN A 73 13.45 8.55 -2.73
N LEU A 74 13.67 7.86 -1.61
CA LEU A 74 12.65 7.69 -0.57
C LEU A 74 12.24 9.03 0.03
N ASP A 75 13.17 9.96 0.22
CA ASP A 75 12.91 11.32 0.70
C ASP A 75 12.07 12.10 -0.31
N ALA A 76 12.40 12.02 -1.60
CA ALA A 76 11.61 12.64 -2.66
C ALA A 76 10.17 12.12 -2.70
N ILE A 77 9.99 10.79 -2.59
CA ILE A 77 8.66 10.16 -2.54
C ILE A 77 7.90 10.61 -1.28
N THR A 78 8.58 10.71 -0.14
CA THR A 78 7.97 11.19 1.11
C THR A 78 7.48 12.63 0.97
N ASN A 79 8.24 13.50 0.32
CA ASN A 79 7.83 14.88 0.07
C ASN A 79 6.62 14.96 -0.87
N LEU A 80 6.60 14.14 -1.93
CA LEU A 80 5.43 14.02 -2.81
C LEU A 80 4.18 13.53 -2.06
N ALA A 81 4.35 12.57 -1.15
CA ALA A 81 3.26 12.05 -0.33
C ALA A 81 2.67 13.13 0.59
N LYS A 82 3.51 14.02 1.15
CA LYS A 82 3.06 15.14 1.99
C LYS A 82 2.16 16.13 1.25
N GLU A 83 2.40 16.37 -0.03
CA GLU A 83 1.52 17.20 -0.87
C GLU A 83 0.09 16.64 -0.92
N GLU A 84 -0.05 15.33 -0.76
CA GLU A 84 -1.35 14.67 -0.72
C GLU A 84 -1.93 14.50 0.69
N GLY A 85 -1.21 14.94 1.74
CA GLY A 85 -1.60 14.77 3.14
C GLY A 85 -1.20 13.42 3.73
N LEU A 86 -0.25 12.72 3.11
CA LEU A 86 0.25 11.41 3.54
C LEU A 86 1.62 11.55 4.23
N ASP A 87 1.80 10.91 5.39
CA ASP A 87 3.04 10.95 6.18
C ASP A 87 3.84 9.65 6.06
N PHE A 88 4.58 9.47 4.96
CA PHE A 88 5.33 8.24 4.75
C PHE A 88 6.54 8.12 5.70
N ARG A 89 6.72 6.94 6.29
CA ARG A 89 7.77 6.61 7.25
C ARG A 89 8.72 5.54 6.73
N PHE A 90 9.40 5.81 5.62
CA PHE A 90 10.33 4.85 5.02
C PHE A 90 11.55 4.53 5.89
N ASP A 91 11.88 5.40 6.84
CA ASP A 91 12.88 5.15 7.89
C ASP A 91 12.53 3.92 8.75
N GLN A 92 11.26 3.52 8.74
CA GLN A 92 10.73 2.42 9.55
C GLN A 92 9.93 1.40 8.72
N ALA A 93 9.78 1.63 7.42
CA ALA A 93 8.99 0.77 6.57
C ALA A 93 9.76 -0.49 6.20
N TRP A 94 9.03 -1.61 6.19
CA TRP A 94 9.50 -2.89 5.71
C TRP A 94 8.66 -3.29 4.50
N ILE A 95 9.32 -3.81 3.47
CA ILE A 95 8.70 -4.23 2.22
C ILE A 95 8.64 -5.76 2.21
N PRO A 96 7.46 -6.36 2.44
CA PRO A 96 7.26 -7.80 2.27
C PRO A 96 6.79 -8.10 0.83
N ASN A 97 6.69 -9.39 0.51
CA ASN A 97 5.94 -9.84 -0.66
C ASN A 97 4.43 -9.48 -0.55
N SER A 98 3.83 -8.97 -1.63
CA SER A 98 2.44 -8.50 -1.66
C SER A 98 1.35 -9.56 -1.83
N ARG A 99 1.70 -10.81 -2.14
CA ARG A 99 0.73 -11.88 -2.43
C ARG A 99 -0.29 -12.12 -1.33
N LYS A 100 0.13 -12.11 -0.06
CA LYS A 100 -0.79 -12.30 1.08
C LYS A 100 -1.75 -11.12 1.24
N SER A 101 -1.28 -9.91 0.99
CA SER A 101 -2.10 -8.69 1.03
C SER A 101 -3.09 -8.65 -0.12
N HIS A 102 -2.67 -9.08 -1.32
CA HIS A 102 -3.54 -9.26 -2.48
C HIS A 102 -4.60 -10.34 -2.25
N ALA A 103 -4.25 -11.48 -1.65
CA ALA A 103 -5.22 -12.51 -1.30
C ALA A 103 -6.29 -11.98 -0.33
N LEU A 104 -5.92 -11.13 0.63
CA LEU A 104 -6.87 -10.46 1.52
C LEU A 104 -7.77 -9.48 0.77
N LEU A 105 -7.21 -8.70 -0.16
CA LEU A 105 -7.97 -7.78 -0.99
C LEU A 105 -9.01 -8.53 -1.84
N HIS A 106 -8.62 -9.65 -2.46
CA HIS A 106 -9.54 -10.50 -3.22
C HIS A 106 -10.69 -11.03 -2.35
N LEU A 107 -10.40 -11.49 -1.13
CA LEU A 107 -11.44 -11.93 -0.18
C LEU A 107 -12.41 -10.79 0.18
N ALA A 108 -11.91 -9.56 0.32
CA ALA A 108 -12.76 -8.40 0.57
C ALA A 108 -13.62 -8.03 -0.65
N ILE A 109 -13.06 -8.14 -1.86
CA ILE A 109 -13.78 -7.90 -3.12
C ILE A 109 -14.98 -8.84 -3.25
N GLU A 110 -14.84 -10.12 -2.88
CA GLU A 110 -15.95 -11.10 -2.89
C GLU A 110 -17.11 -10.70 -1.97
N GLN A 111 -16.87 -9.83 -0.99
CA GLN A 111 -17.86 -9.33 -0.04
C GLN A 111 -18.33 -7.90 -0.35
N GLY A 112 -17.90 -7.32 -1.47
CA GLY A 112 -18.21 -5.93 -1.82
C GLY A 112 -17.42 -4.90 -1.01
N LEU A 113 -16.41 -5.33 -0.25
CA LEU A 113 -15.60 -4.49 0.65
C LEU A 113 -14.20 -4.18 0.09
N GLY A 114 -14.01 -4.36 -1.23
CA GLY A 114 -12.71 -4.22 -1.88
C GLY A 114 -12.10 -2.82 -1.74
N ARG A 115 -12.91 -1.77 -1.89
CA ARG A 115 -12.46 -0.37 -1.73
C ARG A 115 -12.01 -0.09 -0.29
N ASP A 116 -12.83 -0.47 0.67
CA ASP A 116 -12.54 -0.26 2.09
C ASP A 116 -11.28 -1.03 2.52
N MET A 117 -11.11 -2.25 2.03
CA MET A 117 -9.89 -3.04 2.29
C MET A 117 -8.65 -2.40 1.64
N ALA A 118 -8.73 -1.90 0.41
CA ALA A 118 -7.62 -1.18 -0.22
C ALA A 118 -7.19 0.03 0.63
N GLN A 119 -8.16 0.85 1.06
CA GLN A 119 -7.94 2.01 1.93
C GLN A 119 -7.37 1.65 3.30
N LEU A 120 -7.56 0.42 3.79
CA LEU A 120 -6.96 -0.08 5.04
C LEU A 120 -5.54 -0.64 4.84
N LEU A 121 -5.25 -1.20 3.67
CA LEU A 121 -3.96 -1.83 3.36
C LEU A 121 -2.85 -0.79 3.11
N PHE A 122 -3.17 0.32 2.42
CA PHE A 122 -2.18 1.33 2.10
C PHE A 122 -1.59 2.07 3.31
N PRO A 123 -2.40 2.63 4.24
CA PRO A 123 -1.85 3.34 5.39
C PRO A 123 -0.87 2.48 6.19
N PHE A 124 -1.18 1.19 6.33
CA PHE A 124 -0.29 0.31 7.07
C PHE A 124 1.04 0.05 6.39
N SER A 125 1.05 0.04 5.08
CA SER A 125 2.25 -0.21 4.30
C SER A 125 3.28 0.92 4.40
N PHE A 126 2.84 2.14 4.76
CA PHE A 126 3.69 3.34 4.74
C PHE A 126 3.70 4.17 6.03
N LEU A 127 2.67 4.07 6.87
CA LEU A 127 2.56 4.81 8.15
C LEU A 127 2.90 3.94 9.36
N MET A 128 2.87 2.60 9.25
CA MET A 128 3.14 1.77 10.42
C MET A 128 4.64 1.65 10.72
N VAL A 129 5.03 2.43 11.71
CA VAL A 129 6.18 2.26 12.60
C VAL A 129 6.51 0.78 12.84
N ALA A 130 7.75 0.39 12.56
CA ALA A 130 8.32 -0.94 12.80
C ALA A 130 8.07 -1.48 14.23
N SER A 131 7.73 -0.63 15.20
CA SER A 131 7.41 -1.04 16.57
C SER A 131 6.19 -1.96 16.68
N ARG A 132 5.14 -1.77 15.86
CA ARG A 132 3.96 -2.66 15.88
C ARG A 132 4.15 -3.95 15.08
N LEU A 133 5.08 -3.96 14.10
CA LEU A 133 5.43 -5.15 13.33
C LEU A 133 6.47 -6.05 14.02
N ARG A 134 7.30 -5.52 14.92
CA ARG A 134 8.15 -6.36 15.79
C ARG A 134 7.33 -7.31 16.68
N GLU A 135 6.09 -6.94 17.02
CA GLU A 135 5.20 -7.74 17.87
C GLU A 135 4.16 -8.56 17.07
N LEU A 136 3.86 -8.19 15.82
CA LEU A 136 2.84 -8.83 14.99
C LEU A 136 3.40 -9.17 13.61
N SER A 137 3.42 -10.46 13.29
CA SER A 137 3.66 -10.94 11.93
C SER A 137 2.62 -10.35 10.94
N LEU A 138 2.98 -10.24 9.66
CA LEU A 138 2.08 -9.83 8.57
C LEU A 138 0.73 -10.58 8.64
N LYS A 139 0.76 -11.89 8.93
CA LYS A 139 -0.44 -12.72 9.06
C LYS A 139 -1.36 -12.26 10.20
N GLN A 140 -0.80 -11.94 11.37
CA GLN A 140 -1.60 -11.46 12.51
C GLN A 140 -2.19 -10.08 12.22
N TYR A 141 -1.47 -9.23 11.50
CA TYR A 141 -1.98 -7.94 11.07
C TYR A 141 -3.15 -8.07 10.09
N LEU A 142 -2.99 -8.83 9.00
CA LEU A 142 -4.04 -9.03 8.00
C LEU A 142 -5.32 -9.58 8.65
N LYS A 143 -5.18 -10.45 9.66
CA LYS A 143 -6.31 -10.93 10.48
C LYS A 143 -6.98 -9.81 11.30
N LYS A 144 -6.23 -8.83 11.82
CA LYS A 144 -6.79 -7.67 12.52
C LYS A 144 -7.54 -6.75 11.57
N LEU A 145 -6.99 -6.46 10.39
CA LEU A 145 -7.70 -5.68 9.36
C LEU A 145 -9.01 -6.32 8.98
N TRP A 146 -8.98 -7.62 8.68
CA TRP A 146 -10.18 -8.37 8.33
C TRP A 146 -11.27 -8.25 9.40
N LYS A 147 -10.90 -8.43 10.67
CA LYS A 147 -11.83 -8.27 11.79
C LYS A 147 -12.38 -6.85 11.91
N ARG A 148 -11.56 -5.82 11.66
CA ARG A 148 -11.99 -4.42 11.71
C ARG A 148 -12.98 -4.07 10.61
N LEU A 149 -12.88 -4.73 9.45
CA LEU A 149 -13.77 -4.50 8.32
C LEU A 149 -15.16 -5.12 8.51
N LEU A 150 -15.26 -6.17 9.32
CA LEU A 150 -16.51 -6.92 9.55
C LEU A 150 -17.31 -6.47 10.79
N VAL A 151 -16.87 -5.43 11.50
CA VAL A 151 -17.51 -4.90 12.72
C VAL A 151 -17.90 -3.45 12.48
#